data_AF-A0AB73ASP6-F1
#
_entry.id   AF-A0AB73ASP6-F1
#
_cell.length_a   1.000
_cell.length_b   1.000
_cell.length_c   1.000
_cell.angle_alpha   90.00
_cell.angle_beta   90.00
_cell.angle_gamma   90.00
#
_symmetry.space_group_name_H-M   'P 1'
#
loop_
_entity.id
_entity.type
_entity.pdbx_description
1 polymer ?
#
loop_
_entity_poly.entity_id
_entity_poly.type
_entity_poly.pdbx_seq_one_letter_code
_entity_poly.pdbx_strand_id
1 'polypeptide(L)'
;MKNLQITNSRFITYTDDLLTVDVLGGVDLSQVERMVCTLRITYNDYPPQRTTLDLYNDNQTDKLQRTLCDKWGLKLLEASRSLSTLTLQLEEYRLQQLRYTGKSPQQAFSPSEEDRRKAVRFLSEKNLSGSLMEQLNTIGILGEDRNALILFLALASHKSANPFSVLCLAKSGIGKSYILQKLSECMPDGSFSFHSRISANALYYFDSGDINGKALFIEDLEWTTQMLQPLATLQTQGRLVNTRATKDKDGMLHSTTFEVIAKLCLIACAYSDKNLEELGLPFLCLHLNHSP
;
A
#
# COMPACT_ATOMS: atom_id res chain seq x y z
N MET A 1 -21.27 -15.44 3.31
CA MET A 1 -21.29 -14.45 4.44
C MET A 1 -22.65 -14.29 5.16
N LYS A 2 -23.37 -15.35 5.59
CA LYS A 2 -24.62 -15.16 6.36
C LYS A 2 -24.41 -14.94 7.87
N ASN A 3 -23.23 -15.33 8.40
CA ASN A 3 -22.98 -15.37 9.85
C ASN A 3 -21.80 -14.49 10.29
N LEU A 4 -21.03 -13.92 9.35
CA LEU A 4 -19.95 -12.98 9.64
C LEU A 4 -20.44 -11.54 9.61
N GLN A 5 -20.20 -10.83 10.70
CA GLN A 5 -20.33 -9.38 10.84
C GLN A 5 -18.94 -8.75 10.92
N ILE A 6 -18.63 -7.88 9.98
CA ILE A 6 -17.32 -7.22 9.88
C ILE A 6 -17.47 -5.80 10.43
N THR A 7 -17.02 -5.57 11.66
CA THR A 7 -16.99 -4.23 12.25
C THR A 7 -15.84 -3.42 11.66
N ASN A 8 -14.66 -4.04 11.51
CA ASN A 8 -13.52 -3.52 10.75
C ASN A 8 -12.51 -4.65 10.48
N SER A 9 -11.42 -4.37 9.77
CA SER A 9 -10.40 -5.36 9.40
C SER A 9 -9.66 -6.02 10.58
N ARG A 10 -9.77 -5.48 11.79
CA ARG A 10 -9.16 -5.99 13.03
C ARG A 10 -10.17 -6.61 14.00
N PHE A 11 -11.46 -6.56 13.67
CA PHE A 11 -12.51 -7.08 14.53
C PHE A 11 -13.67 -7.63 13.69
N ILE A 12 -13.73 -8.95 13.63
CA ILE A 12 -14.71 -9.72 12.85
C ILE A 12 -15.44 -10.64 13.81
N THR A 13 -16.77 -10.62 13.79
CA THR A 13 -17.61 -11.46 14.64
C THR A 13 -18.32 -12.50 13.78
N TYR A 14 -18.20 -13.76 14.15
CA TYR A 14 -18.97 -14.88 13.61
C TYR A 14 -20.03 -15.29 14.62
N THR A 15 -21.28 -15.45 14.19
CA THR A 15 -22.35 -15.94 15.05
C THR A 15 -23.14 -17.02 14.33
N ASP A 16 -23.24 -18.21 14.93
CA ASP A 16 -24.21 -19.23 14.52
C ASP A 16 -25.17 -19.57 15.66
N ASP A 17 -25.99 -20.60 15.45
CA ASP A 17 -26.99 -21.04 16.42
C ASP A 17 -26.37 -21.56 17.73
N LEU A 18 -25.05 -21.84 17.74
CA LEU A 18 -24.33 -22.40 18.87
C LEU A 18 -23.42 -21.36 19.54
N LEU A 19 -22.52 -20.72 18.79
CA LEU A 19 -21.42 -19.91 19.32
C LEU A 19 -21.40 -18.51 18.71
N THR A 20 -20.96 -17.55 19.52
CA THR A 20 -20.47 -16.25 19.04
C THR A 20 -18.95 -16.22 19.17
N VAL A 21 -18.24 -15.98 18.07
CA VAL A 21 -16.79 -15.97 17.99
C VAL A 21 -16.30 -14.64 17.45
N ASP A 22 -15.55 -13.89 18.27
CA ASP A 22 -14.84 -12.70 17.81
C ASP A 22 -13.40 -13.05 17.43
N VAL A 23 -13.02 -12.71 16.20
CA VAL A 23 -11.66 -12.77 15.68
C VAL A 23 -10.96 -11.46 16.02
N LEU A 24 -10.12 -11.50 17.05
CA LEU A 24 -9.38 -10.36 17.56
C LEU A 24 -8.09 -10.16 16.76
N GLY A 25 -7.88 -8.94 16.27
CA GLY A 25 -6.71 -8.57 15.47
C GLY A 25 -6.86 -8.83 13.98
N GLY A 26 -7.99 -9.42 13.57
CA GLY A 26 -8.32 -9.73 12.18
C GLY A 26 -7.68 -11.02 11.67
N VAL A 27 -7.70 -11.17 10.35
CA VAL A 27 -7.10 -12.31 9.64
C VAL A 27 -5.86 -11.82 8.91
N ASP A 28 -4.74 -12.54 9.02
CA ASP A 28 -3.53 -12.23 8.24
C ASP A 28 -3.80 -12.45 6.75
N LEU A 29 -3.47 -11.45 5.93
CA LEU A 29 -3.63 -11.49 4.48
C LEU A 29 -2.33 -11.84 3.75
N SER A 30 -1.19 -11.84 4.44
CA SER A 30 0.14 -12.09 3.86
C SER A 30 0.49 -13.57 3.80
N GLN A 31 0.24 -14.32 4.88
CA GLN A 31 0.49 -15.76 4.97
C GLN A 31 -0.77 -16.57 4.65
N VAL A 32 -1.09 -16.72 3.37
CA VAL A 32 -2.34 -17.37 2.91
C VAL A 32 -2.41 -18.86 3.28
N GLU A 33 -1.26 -19.52 3.38
CA GLU A 33 -1.09 -20.92 3.78
C GLU A 33 -1.36 -21.23 5.26
N ARG A 34 -1.65 -20.21 6.09
CA ARG A 34 -1.98 -20.36 7.50
C ARG A 34 -3.18 -19.51 7.89
N MET A 35 -3.94 -19.92 8.89
CA MET A 35 -5.06 -19.16 9.43
C MET A 35 -4.90 -18.94 10.92
N VAL A 36 -3.81 -18.24 11.29
CA VAL A 36 -3.53 -17.89 12.69
C VAL A 36 -4.45 -16.76 13.13
N CYS A 37 -5.29 -17.03 14.12
CA CYS A 37 -6.27 -16.10 14.65
C CYS A 37 -6.33 -16.16 16.17
N THR A 38 -6.61 -15.02 16.80
CA THR A 38 -6.97 -14.98 18.22
C THR A 38 -8.48 -14.94 18.34
N LEU A 39 -9.08 -16.01 18.85
CA LEU A 39 -10.52 -16.15 18.99
C LEU A 39 -10.96 -15.83 20.42
N ARG A 40 -12.02 -15.05 20.57
CA ARG A 40 -12.83 -14.94 21.79
C ARG A 40 -14.16 -15.64 21.53
N ILE A 41 -14.36 -16.79 22.13
CA ILE A 41 -15.53 -17.65 21.93
C ILE A 41 -16.48 -17.47 23.12
N THR A 42 -17.76 -17.25 22.83
CA THR A 42 -18.84 -17.04 23.80
C THR A 42 -19.94 -18.06 23.58
N TYR A 43 -20.43 -18.65 24.67
CA TYR A 43 -21.50 -19.65 24.67
C TYR A 43 -22.38 -19.45 25.91
N ASN A 44 -23.66 -19.14 25.72
CA ASN A 44 -24.63 -18.90 26.80
C ASN A 44 -24.05 -17.97 27.90
N ASP A 45 -24.25 -18.33 29.17
CA ASP A 45 -23.75 -17.59 30.34
C ASP A 45 -22.35 -18.03 30.80
N TYR A 46 -21.65 -18.86 30.01
CA TYR A 46 -20.30 -19.28 30.36
C TYR A 46 -19.29 -18.15 30.15
N PRO A 47 -18.23 -18.07 30.98
CA PRO A 47 -17.14 -17.13 30.76
C PRO A 47 -16.50 -17.31 29.37
N PRO A 48 -16.27 -16.22 28.62
CA PRO A 48 -15.68 -16.31 27.28
C PRO A 48 -14.29 -16.95 27.29
N GLN A 49 -14.10 -17.94 26.42
CA GLN A 49 -12.83 -18.62 26.22
C GLN A 49 -12.00 -17.86 25.18
N ARG A 50 -10.73 -17.57 25.50
CA ARG A 50 -9.79 -16.92 24.57
C ARG A 50 -8.68 -17.89 24.19
N THR A 51 -8.36 -17.95 22.91
CA THR A 51 -7.27 -18.80 22.41
C THR A 51 -6.69 -18.23 21.13
N THR A 52 -5.39 -18.42 20.92
CA THR A 52 -4.74 -18.16 19.64
C THR A 52 -4.35 -19.49 19.05
N LEU A 53 -4.79 -19.75 17.82
CA LEU A 53 -4.51 -20.98 17.10
C LEU A 53 -4.46 -20.76 15.59
N ASP A 54 -3.82 -21.70 14.90
CA ASP A 54 -3.92 -21.85 13.45
C ASP A 54 -5.14 -22.72 13.12
N LEU A 55 -6.17 -22.13 12.50
CA LEU A 55 -7.39 -22.85 12.11
C LEU A 55 -7.15 -23.93 11.06
N TYR A 56 -6.00 -23.92 10.36
CA TYR A 56 -5.61 -24.99 9.43
C TYR A 56 -4.83 -26.12 10.11
N ASN A 57 -4.57 -26.04 11.41
CA ASN A 57 -3.86 -27.06 12.15
C ASN A 57 -4.83 -27.96 12.94
N ASP A 58 -5.05 -29.17 12.43
CA ASP A 58 -5.98 -30.15 13.00
C ASP A 58 -5.73 -30.44 14.50
N ASN A 59 -4.47 -30.54 14.91
CA ASN A 59 -4.14 -30.81 16.31
C ASN A 59 -4.58 -29.66 17.24
N GLN A 60 -4.47 -28.41 16.77
CA GLN A 60 -4.88 -27.25 17.55
C GLN A 60 -6.40 -27.08 17.57
N THR A 61 -7.07 -27.32 16.43
CA THR A 61 -8.53 -27.24 16.34
C THR A 61 -9.19 -28.37 17.13
N ASP A 62 -8.68 -29.60 17.09
CA ASP A 62 -9.17 -30.72 17.91
C ASP A 62 -9.02 -30.45 19.40
N LYS A 63 -7.87 -29.89 19.81
CA LYS A 63 -7.64 -29.52 21.21
C LYS A 63 -8.64 -28.44 21.67
N LEU A 64 -8.91 -27.45 20.82
CA LEU A 64 -9.92 -26.43 21.09
C LEU A 64 -11.31 -27.08 21.21
N GLN A 65 -11.72 -27.89 20.24
CA GLN A 65 -13.02 -28.58 20.25
C GLN A 65 -13.24 -29.38 21.53
N ARG A 66 -12.26 -30.21 21.92
CA ARG A 66 -12.33 -30.98 23.18
C ARG A 66 -12.44 -30.07 24.39
N THR A 67 -11.66 -28.99 24.44
CA THR A 67 -11.73 -28.01 25.53
C THR A 67 -13.11 -27.37 25.63
N LEU A 68 -13.76 -27.04 24.51
CA LEU A 68 -15.11 -26.49 24.51
C LEU A 68 -16.14 -27.54 24.95
N CYS A 69 -16.00 -28.79 24.51
CA CYS A 69 -16.86 -29.90 24.94
C CYS A 69 -16.75 -30.15 26.45
N ASP A 70 -15.53 -30.21 26.98
CA ASP A 70 -15.28 -30.49 28.39
C ASP A 70 -15.75 -29.34 29.30
N LYS A 71 -15.53 -28.09 28.90
CA LYS A 71 -15.91 -26.93 29.72
C LYS A 71 -17.38 -26.57 29.66
N TRP A 72 -18.00 -26.70 28.49
CA TRP A 72 -19.34 -26.18 28.22
C TRP A 72 -20.37 -27.27 27.91
N GLY A 73 -19.97 -28.54 27.97
CA GLY A 73 -20.86 -29.68 27.73
C GLY A 73 -21.35 -29.81 26.29
N LEU A 74 -20.63 -29.20 25.33
CA LEU A 74 -20.99 -29.25 23.91
C LEU A 74 -20.79 -30.64 23.34
N LYS A 75 -21.60 -31.00 22.33
CA LYS A 75 -21.32 -32.19 21.53
C LYS A 75 -20.18 -31.90 20.57
N LEU A 76 -19.26 -32.84 20.45
CA LEU A 76 -18.08 -32.72 19.57
C LEU A 76 -18.47 -32.38 18.13
N LEU A 77 -19.52 -33.02 17.61
CA LEU A 77 -20.02 -32.79 16.25
C LEU A 77 -20.53 -31.36 16.04
N GLU A 78 -21.16 -30.76 17.05
CA GLU A 78 -21.73 -29.41 16.99
C GLU A 78 -20.60 -28.36 17.03
N ALA A 79 -19.64 -28.53 17.96
CA ALA A 79 -18.46 -27.67 18.06
C ALA A 79 -17.56 -27.74 16.81
N SER A 80 -17.35 -28.95 16.29
CA SER A 80 -16.60 -29.18 15.04
C SER A 80 -17.25 -28.47 13.86
N ARG A 81 -18.57 -28.64 13.67
CA ARG A 81 -19.32 -27.99 12.58
C ARG A 81 -19.23 -26.46 12.66
N SER A 82 -19.36 -25.88 13.86
CA SER A 82 -19.27 -24.44 14.07
C SER A 82 -17.88 -23.91 13.68
N LEU A 83 -16.81 -24.54 14.15
CA LEU A 83 -15.43 -24.13 13.81
C LEU A 83 -15.08 -24.33 12.33
N SER A 84 -15.56 -25.40 11.70
CA SER A 84 -15.39 -25.60 10.25
C SER A 84 -16.12 -24.51 9.45
N THR A 85 -17.33 -24.13 9.87
CA THR A 85 -18.11 -23.08 9.21
C THR A 85 -17.47 -21.71 9.39
N LEU A 86 -16.97 -21.39 10.59
CA LEU A 86 -16.16 -20.21 10.86
C LEU A 86 -14.96 -20.15 9.89
N THR A 87 -14.21 -21.24 9.79
CA THR A 87 -13.00 -21.32 8.96
C THR A 87 -13.33 -21.03 7.49
N LEU A 88 -14.35 -21.69 6.94
CA LEU A 88 -14.81 -21.46 5.56
C LEU A 88 -15.25 -20.01 5.32
N GLN A 89 -15.91 -19.37 6.28
CA GLN A 89 -16.33 -17.97 6.12
C GLN A 89 -15.15 -16.99 6.25
N LEU A 90 -14.16 -17.28 7.10
CA LEU A 90 -12.94 -16.50 7.18
C LEU A 90 -12.07 -16.66 5.92
N GLU A 91 -12.07 -17.84 5.30
CA GLU A 91 -11.48 -18.08 3.98
C GLU A 91 -12.19 -17.25 2.90
N GLU A 92 -13.53 -17.27 2.86
CA GLU A 92 -14.30 -16.45 1.92
C GLU A 92 -14.01 -14.96 2.13
N TYR A 93 -13.98 -14.50 3.39
CA TYR A 93 -13.60 -13.13 3.73
C TYR A 93 -12.18 -12.81 3.26
N ARG A 94 -11.20 -13.67 3.57
CA ARG A 94 -9.80 -13.49 3.14
C ARG A 94 -9.68 -13.45 1.63
N LEU A 95 -10.36 -14.33 0.90
CA LEU A 95 -10.37 -14.35 -0.56
C LEU A 95 -11.01 -13.08 -1.13
N GLN A 96 -12.10 -12.60 -0.54
CA GLN A 96 -12.69 -11.32 -0.93
C GLN A 96 -11.73 -10.17 -0.64
N GLN A 97 -11.13 -10.10 0.55
CA GLN A 97 -10.14 -9.08 0.88
C GLN A 97 -8.95 -9.14 -0.06
N LEU A 98 -8.45 -10.33 -0.43
CA LEU A 98 -7.40 -10.53 -1.43
C LEU A 98 -7.84 -10.16 -2.86
N ARG A 99 -9.12 -10.33 -3.21
CA ARG A 99 -9.69 -9.83 -4.48
C ARG A 99 -9.95 -8.33 -4.48
N TYR A 100 -10.14 -7.71 -3.32
CA TYR A 100 -10.31 -6.26 -3.17
C TYR A 100 -8.96 -5.54 -2.97
N THR A 101 -7.97 -6.18 -2.33
CA THR A 101 -6.57 -5.71 -2.24
C THR A 101 -5.75 -6.07 -3.47
N GLY A 102 -6.10 -7.15 -4.17
CA GLY A 102 -5.81 -7.31 -5.59
C GLY A 102 -6.62 -6.27 -6.33
N LYS A 103 -6.08 -5.04 -6.38
CA LYS A 103 -6.64 -3.85 -7.04
C LYS A 103 -7.63 -4.26 -8.10
N SER A 104 -8.93 -4.05 -7.86
CA SER A 104 -9.90 -4.04 -8.96
C SER A 104 -9.25 -3.20 -10.05
N PRO A 105 -9.08 -3.69 -11.29
CA PRO A 105 -8.48 -2.90 -12.34
C PRO A 105 -9.36 -1.67 -12.47
N GLN A 106 -8.93 -0.55 -11.87
CA GLN A 106 -9.54 0.74 -12.09
C GLN A 106 -9.53 0.88 -13.59
N GLN A 107 -10.73 1.03 -14.15
CA GLN A 107 -10.93 1.05 -15.59
C GLN A 107 -9.97 2.10 -16.14
N ALA A 108 -8.98 1.64 -16.91
CA ALA A 108 -7.89 2.50 -17.34
C ALA A 108 -8.52 3.71 -18.04
N PHE A 109 -8.17 4.92 -17.58
CA PHE A 109 -8.71 6.14 -18.15
C PHE A 109 -8.52 6.11 -19.67
N SER A 110 -9.65 6.13 -20.38
CA SER A 110 -9.70 6.18 -21.84
C SER A 110 -10.42 7.46 -22.22
N PRO A 111 -9.71 8.49 -22.71
CA PRO A 111 -10.36 9.72 -23.13
C PRO A 111 -11.28 9.44 -24.33
N SER A 112 -12.37 10.20 -24.44
CA SER A 112 -13.18 10.19 -25.66
C SER A 112 -12.37 10.74 -26.85
N GLU A 113 -12.79 10.43 -28.08
CA GLU A 113 -12.14 11.00 -29.28
C GLU A 113 -12.22 12.53 -29.31
N GLU A 114 -13.27 13.12 -28.73
CA GLU A 114 -13.40 14.58 -28.62
C GLU A 114 -12.39 15.16 -27.62
N ASP A 115 -12.28 14.56 -26.43
CA ASP A 115 -11.33 14.98 -25.40
C ASP A 115 -9.89 14.81 -25.88
N ARG A 116 -9.62 13.72 -26.60
CA ARG A 116 -8.33 13.48 -27.23
C ARG A 116 -7.98 14.58 -28.23
N ARG A 117 -8.91 15.00 -29.09
CA ARG A 117 -8.67 16.11 -30.04
C ARG A 117 -8.43 17.43 -29.31
N LYS A 118 -9.20 17.75 -28.27
CA LYS A 118 -8.99 18.95 -27.44
C LYS A 118 -7.62 18.94 -26.77
N ALA A 119 -7.24 17.81 -26.17
CA ALA A 119 -5.95 17.63 -25.53
C ALA A 119 -4.79 17.80 -26.53
N VAL A 120 -4.85 17.14 -27.69
CA VAL A 120 -3.81 17.27 -28.73
C VAL A 120 -3.69 18.71 -29.23
N ARG A 121 -4.80 19.41 -29.42
CA ARG A 121 -4.79 20.83 -29.82
C ARG A 121 -4.10 21.69 -28.77
N PHE A 122 -4.44 21.53 -27.49
CA PHE A 122 -3.83 22.25 -26.38
C PHE A 122 -2.32 21.95 -26.28
N LEU A 123 -1.93 20.68 -26.35
CA LEU A 123 -0.53 20.24 -26.30
C LEU A 123 0.30 20.71 -27.51
N SER A 124 -0.35 21.16 -28.58
CA SER A 124 0.32 21.68 -29.80
C SER A 124 0.46 23.21 -29.81
N GLU A 125 0.02 23.90 -28.76
CA GLU A 125 0.12 25.37 -28.67
C GLU A 125 1.59 25.84 -28.58
N LYS A 126 1.90 26.97 -29.24
CA LYS A 126 3.25 27.54 -29.24
C LYS A 126 3.72 27.98 -27.84
N ASN A 127 2.79 28.35 -26.96
CA ASN A 127 3.09 28.77 -25.59
C ASN A 127 2.58 27.75 -24.56
N LEU A 128 2.81 26.45 -24.80
CA LEU A 128 2.34 25.38 -23.92
C LEU A 128 2.77 25.56 -22.46
N SER A 129 3.99 26.02 -22.21
CA SER A 129 4.49 26.23 -20.85
C SER A 129 3.71 27.30 -20.09
N GLY A 130 3.38 28.42 -20.74
CA GLY A 130 2.57 29.48 -20.13
C GLY A 130 1.14 29.01 -19.89
N SER A 131 0.52 28.37 -20.89
CA SER A 131 -0.82 27.82 -20.76
C SER A 131 -0.91 26.78 -19.62
N LEU A 132 0.08 25.90 -19.47
CA LEU A 132 0.12 24.93 -18.36
C LEU A 132 0.28 25.60 -16.99
N MET A 133 1.14 26.61 -16.87
CA MET A 133 1.29 27.36 -15.61
C MET A 133 -0.04 28.02 -15.22
N GLU A 134 -0.77 28.62 -16.15
CA GLU A 134 -2.09 29.21 -15.88
C GLU A 134 -3.12 28.16 -15.40
N GLN A 135 -3.12 26.98 -16.01
CA GLN A 135 -3.99 25.87 -15.57
C GLN A 135 -3.61 25.38 -14.17
N LEU A 136 -2.31 25.24 -13.88
CA LEU A 136 -1.81 24.83 -12.56
C LEU A 136 -2.14 25.88 -11.47
N ASN A 137 -2.08 27.16 -11.82
CA ASN A 137 -2.49 28.24 -10.92
C ASN A 137 -4.00 28.19 -10.63
N THR A 138 -4.81 27.83 -11.63
CA THR A 138 -6.28 27.71 -11.50
C THR A 138 -6.69 26.60 -10.52
N ILE A 139 -5.91 25.52 -10.41
CA ILE A 139 -6.16 24.44 -9.43
C ILE A 139 -5.60 24.75 -8.02
N GLY A 140 -5.02 25.93 -7.82
CA GLY A 140 -4.62 26.46 -6.52
C GLY A 140 -3.12 26.42 -6.21
N ILE A 141 -2.26 26.02 -7.15
CA ILE A 141 -0.80 26.06 -6.95
C ILE A 141 -0.31 27.47 -7.25
N LEU A 142 -0.03 28.29 -6.23
CA LEU A 142 0.36 29.70 -6.40
C LEU A 142 1.79 29.95 -5.94
N GLY A 143 2.55 30.73 -6.71
CA GLY A 143 3.89 31.19 -6.34
C GLY A 143 5.01 30.17 -6.62
N GLU A 144 4.66 29.02 -7.19
CA GLU A 144 5.58 27.91 -7.49
C GLU A 144 5.49 27.49 -8.96
N ASP A 145 5.07 28.40 -9.85
CA ASP A 145 4.68 28.15 -11.24
C ASP A 145 5.71 27.32 -12.03
N ARG A 146 6.99 27.69 -11.90
CA ARG A 146 8.09 26.98 -12.58
C ARG A 146 8.32 25.59 -11.99
N ASN A 147 8.30 25.46 -10.66
CA ASN A 147 8.50 24.19 -9.98
C ASN A 147 7.33 23.23 -10.26
N ALA A 148 6.10 23.74 -10.20
CA ALA A 148 4.88 23.02 -10.53
C ALA A 148 4.91 22.49 -11.97
N LEU A 149 5.36 23.31 -12.93
CA LEU A 149 5.51 22.87 -14.32
C LEU A 149 6.54 21.73 -14.45
N ILE A 150 7.71 21.83 -13.79
CA ILE A 150 8.73 20.78 -13.84
C ILE A 150 8.17 19.47 -13.26
N LEU A 151 7.47 19.55 -12.11
CA LEU A 151 6.87 18.40 -11.47
C LEU A 151 5.77 17.76 -12.35
N PHE A 152 4.92 18.58 -12.96
CA PHE A 152 3.90 18.10 -13.89
C PHE A 152 4.50 17.36 -15.10
N LEU A 153 5.58 17.90 -15.69
CA LEU A 153 6.28 17.24 -16.79
C LEU A 153 6.97 15.95 -16.35
N ALA A 154 7.51 15.90 -15.14
CA ALA A 154 8.05 14.67 -14.57
C ALA A 154 6.95 13.60 -14.44
N LEU A 155 5.75 13.96 -13.94
CA LEU A 155 4.61 13.04 -13.86
C LEU A 155 4.15 12.53 -15.23
N ALA A 156 4.13 13.40 -16.24
CA ALA A 156 3.78 12.99 -17.60
C ALA A 156 4.72 11.89 -18.15
N SER A 157 5.94 11.79 -17.62
CA SER A 157 6.92 10.77 -18.02
C SER A 157 6.72 9.38 -17.39
N HIS A 158 5.74 9.17 -16.49
CA HIS A 158 5.55 7.90 -15.77
C HIS A 158 5.38 6.64 -16.65
N LYS A 159 4.92 6.81 -17.91
CA LYS A 159 4.79 5.74 -18.92
C LYS A 159 5.95 5.69 -19.92
N SER A 160 6.92 6.59 -19.80
CA SER A 160 8.11 6.64 -20.66
C SER A 160 8.99 5.41 -20.43
N ALA A 161 9.88 5.15 -21.39
CA ALA A 161 10.93 4.13 -21.23
C ALA A 161 11.83 4.44 -20.02
N ASN A 162 12.13 5.73 -19.82
CA ASN A 162 12.93 6.27 -18.72
C ASN A 162 12.14 7.41 -18.05
N PRO A 163 11.33 7.11 -17.02
CA PRO A 163 10.63 8.15 -16.27
C PRO A 163 11.59 9.04 -15.48
N PHE A 164 11.16 10.27 -15.23
CA PHE A 164 11.89 11.25 -14.44
C PHE A 164 11.46 11.21 -12.98
N SER A 165 12.45 11.28 -12.09
CA SER A 165 12.26 11.32 -10.65
C SER A 165 12.79 12.62 -10.08
N VAL A 166 11.98 13.27 -9.24
CA VAL A 166 12.22 14.60 -8.68
C VAL A 166 12.12 14.56 -7.16
N LEU A 167 13.11 15.13 -6.48
CA LEU A 167 13.12 15.34 -5.04
C LEU A 167 12.96 16.83 -4.72
N CYS A 168 11.86 17.16 -4.07
CA CYS A 168 11.54 18.50 -3.62
C CYS A 168 12.13 18.74 -2.23
N LEU A 169 13.17 19.56 -2.16
CA LEU A 169 13.83 19.98 -0.93
C LEU A 169 13.21 21.27 -0.43
N ALA A 170 12.63 21.28 0.77
CA ALA A 170 12.23 22.54 1.39
C ALA A 170 11.99 22.44 2.91
N LYS A 171 11.85 23.59 3.59
CA LYS A 171 11.72 23.71 5.07
C LYS A 171 10.30 23.46 5.60
N SER A 172 10.12 22.94 6.82
CA SER A 172 8.79 22.56 7.34
C SER A 172 7.76 23.70 7.32
N GLY A 173 6.50 23.36 7.05
CA GLY A 173 5.36 24.29 7.11
C GLY A 173 5.05 25.10 5.84
N ILE A 174 5.80 24.93 4.74
CA ILE A 174 5.67 25.77 3.53
C ILE A 174 4.76 25.12 2.43
N GLY A 175 3.70 24.40 2.81
CA GLY A 175 2.70 23.91 1.83
C GLY A 175 3.18 22.85 0.81
N LYS A 176 4.23 22.09 1.11
CA LYS A 176 4.82 21.08 0.17
C LYS A 176 3.85 19.96 -0.19
N SER A 177 3.21 19.41 0.84
CA SER A 177 2.20 18.36 0.70
C SER A 177 1.06 18.83 -0.20
N TYR A 178 0.71 20.12 -0.13
CA TYR A 178 -0.37 20.69 -0.95
C TYR A 178 -0.05 20.63 -2.44
N ILE A 179 1.17 20.98 -2.88
CA ILE A 179 1.55 20.89 -4.30
C ILE A 179 1.50 19.44 -4.78
N LEU A 180 2.02 18.50 -3.99
CA LEU A 180 1.99 17.06 -4.34
C LEU A 180 0.56 16.52 -4.42
N GLN A 181 -0.32 16.93 -3.50
CA GLN A 181 -1.74 16.57 -3.51
C GLN A 181 -2.45 17.14 -4.75
N LYS A 182 -2.23 18.41 -5.10
CA LYS A 182 -2.82 19.01 -6.30
C LYS A 182 -2.31 18.39 -7.59
N LEU A 183 -1.04 18.01 -7.65
CA LEU A 183 -0.48 17.31 -8.80
C LEU A 183 -0.98 15.86 -8.89
N SER A 184 -1.23 15.17 -7.78
CA SER A 184 -1.80 13.82 -7.80
C SER A 184 -3.26 13.82 -8.26
N GLU A 185 -4.04 14.86 -7.94
CA GLU A 185 -5.39 15.09 -8.50
C GLU A 185 -5.39 15.23 -10.03
N CYS A 186 -4.26 15.61 -10.64
CA CYS A 186 -4.12 15.72 -12.10
C CYS A 186 -3.84 14.38 -12.80
N MET A 187 -3.52 13.33 -12.04
CA MET A 187 -3.17 12.02 -12.58
C MET A 187 -4.43 11.16 -12.74
N PRO A 188 -4.54 10.39 -13.83
CA PRO A 188 -5.64 9.44 -13.99
C PRO A 188 -5.70 8.43 -12.83
N ASP A 189 -6.91 8.01 -12.47
CA ASP A 189 -7.11 6.97 -11.46
C ASP A 189 -6.29 5.71 -11.80
N GLY A 190 -5.62 5.18 -10.79
CA GLY A 190 -4.79 3.98 -10.90
C GLY A 190 -3.43 4.19 -11.57
N SER A 191 -3.10 5.40 -12.02
CA SER A 191 -1.79 5.74 -12.61
C SER A 191 -0.76 6.25 -11.59
N PHE A 192 -1.11 6.31 -10.30
CA PHE A 192 -0.22 6.75 -9.24
C PHE A 192 -0.45 6.00 -7.92
N SER A 193 0.53 6.11 -7.03
CA SER A 193 0.47 5.66 -5.64
C SER A 193 0.94 6.81 -4.75
N PHE A 194 0.17 7.11 -3.70
CA PHE A 194 0.43 8.25 -2.83
C PHE A 194 0.67 7.79 -1.39
N HIS A 195 1.80 8.21 -0.81
CA HIS A 195 2.19 7.86 0.54
C HIS A 195 2.56 9.12 1.32
N SER A 196 1.95 9.32 2.49
CA SER A 196 2.38 10.41 3.37
C SER A 196 3.79 10.18 3.91
N ARG A 197 4.13 8.92 4.20
CA ARG A 197 5.46 8.49 4.63
C ARG A 197 5.70 7.05 4.21
N ILE A 198 6.97 6.68 4.04
CA ILE A 198 7.41 5.32 3.80
C ILE A 198 8.66 5.01 4.60
N SER A 199 8.83 3.76 5.03
CA SER A 199 10.08 3.29 5.63
C SER A 199 11.00 2.71 4.57
N ALA A 200 12.32 2.86 4.76
CA ALA A 200 13.32 2.30 3.84
C ALA A 200 13.14 0.80 3.57
N ASN A 201 12.73 0.04 4.60
CA ASN A 201 12.47 -1.40 4.47
C ASN A 201 11.26 -1.70 3.58
N ALA A 202 10.21 -0.88 3.62
CA ALA A 202 8.99 -1.13 2.84
C ALA A 202 9.23 -1.12 1.33
N LEU A 203 10.25 -0.40 0.85
CA LEU A 203 10.62 -0.33 -0.58
C LEU A 203 10.89 -1.71 -1.19
N TYR A 204 11.40 -2.65 -0.41
CA TYR A 204 11.74 -4.01 -0.86
C TYR A 204 10.55 -4.98 -0.88
N TYR A 205 9.39 -4.54 -0.36
CA TYR A 205 8.19 -5.36 -0.24
C TYR A 205 7.04 -4.84 -1.11
N PHE A 206 7.28 -3.82 -1.92
CA PHE A 206 6.29 -3.38 -2.90
C PHE A 206 6.00 -4.48 -3.91
N ASP A 207 4.73 -4.63 -4.26
CA ASP A 207 4.39 -5.34 -5.49
C ASP A 207 4.91 -4.53 -6.68
N SER A 208 5.57 -5.18 -7.63
CA SER A 208 6.03 -4.55 -8.87
C SER A 208 4.87 -3.87 -9.60
N GLY A 209 3.65 -4.42 -9.54
CA GLY A 209 2.45 -3.82 -10.11
C GLY A 209 1.97 -2.54 -9.42
N ASP A 210 2.45 -2.24 -8.22
CA ASP A 210 2.06 -1.05 -7.46
C ASP A 210 2.82 0.19 -7.87
N ILE A 211 4.03 0.03 -8.40
CA ILE A 211 4.93 1.12 -8.73
C ILE A 211 5.36 1.15 -10.20
N ASN A 212 5.33 0.02 -10.92
CA ASN A 212 5.75 -0.01 -12.31
C ASN A 212 4.70 0.65 -13.22
N GLY A 213 5.14 1.62 -14.03
CA GLY A 213 4.26 2.39 -14.92
C GLY A 213 3.29 3.32 -14.19
N LYS A 214 3.58 3.63 -12.92
CA LYS A 214 2.81 4.54 -12.06
C LYS A 214 3.73 5.63 -11.49
N ALA A 215 3.16 6.78 -11.16
CA ALA A 215 3.87 7.81 -10.41
C ALA A 215 3.82 7.51 -8.91
N LEU A 216 4.98 7.51 -8.25
CA LEU A 216 5.09 7.34 -6.80
C LEU A 216 5.22 8.71 -6.14
N PHE A 217 4.24 9.08 -5.31
CA PHE A 217 4.28 10.29 -4.50
C PHE A 217 4.63 9.97 -3.05
N ILE A 218 5.58 10.71 -2.48
CA ILE A 218 5.95 10.61 -1.06
C ILE A 218 5.97 12.02 -0.43
N GLU A 219 5.05 12.31 0.49
CA GLU A 219 4.95 13.66 1.09
C GLU A 219 6.09 13.98 2.06
N ASP A 220 6.52 12.99 2.84
CA ASP A 220 7.59 13.14 3.82
C ASP A 220 8.59 11.99 3.67
N LEU A 221 9.59 12.24 2.81
CA LEU A 221 10.70 11.36 2.55
C LEU A 221 11.85 11.69 3.51
N GLU A 222 12.30 10.68 4.25
CA GLU A 222 13.50 10.82 5.07
C GLU A 222 14.73 11.06 4.20
N TRP A 223 15.42 12.17 4.44
CA TRP A 223 16.63 12.56 3.72
C TRP A 223 17.86 11.82 4.28
N THR A 224 17.87 10.49 4.11
CA THR A 224 18.93 9.61 4.61
C THR A 224 19.44 8.68 3.52
N THR A 225 20.70 8.27 3.62
CA THR A 225 21.29 7.28 2.70
C THR A 225 20.50 5.97 2.66
N GLN A 226 19.98 5.52 3.80
CA GLN A 226 19.19 4.29 3.90
C GLN A 226 17.89 4.37 3.10
N MET A 227 17.30 5.56 2.99
CA MET A 227 16.07 5.78 2.21
C MET A 227 16.35 6.06 0.73
N LEU A 228 17.41 6.84 0.44
CA LEU A 228 17.71 7.32 -0.91
C LEU A 228 18.43 6.29 -1.79
N GLN A 229 19.33 5.46 -1.22
CA GLN A 229 20.08 4.45 -1.99
C GLN A 229 19.19 3.41 -2.69
N PRO A 230 18.16 2.83 -2.03
CA PRO A 230 17.30 1.87 -2.70
C PRO A 230 16.51 2.54 -3.83
N LEU A 231 16.00 3.76 -3.62
CA LEU A 231 15.31 4.51 -4.68
C LEU A 231 16.23 4.77 -5.88
N ALA A 232 17.49 5.17 -5.63
CA ALA A 232 18.47 5.42 -6.69
C ALA A 232 18.83 4.15 -7.45
N THR A 233 18.96 3.02 -6.74
CA THR A 233 19.19 1.70 -7.34
C THR A 233 18.00 1.31 -8.22
N LEU A 234 16.77 1.51 -7.74
CA LEU A 234 15.57 1.22 -8.51
C LEU A 234 15.49 2.06 -9.79
N GLN A 235 15.81 3.36 -9.71
CA GLN A 235 15.80 4.23 -10.90
C GLN A 235 16.86 3.85 -11.93
N THR A 236 18.07 3.48 -11.49
CA THR A 236 19.20 3.19 -12.39
C THR A 236 19.16 1.77 -12.95
N GLN A 237 18.73 0.79 -12.16
CA GLN A 237 18.75 -0.63 -12.53
C GLN A 237 17.37 -1.16 -12.93
N GLY A 238 16.29 -0.44 -12.62
CA GLY A 238 14.92 -0.89 -12.85
C GLY A 238 14.47 -2.05 -11.96
N ARG A 239 15.29 -2.45 -10.99
CA ARG A 239 14.99 -3.50 -10.03
C ARG A 239 15.63 -3.27 -8.67
N LEU A 240 14.99 -3.78 -7.63
CA LEU A 240 15.51 -3.90 -6.27
C LEU A 240 15.43 -5.35 -5.84
N VAL A 241 16.52 -5.86 -5.28
CA VAL A 241 16.59 -7.23 -4.78
C VAL A 241 17.09 -7.18 -3.34
N ASN A 242 16.39 -7.86 -2.44
CA ASN A 242 16.77 -7.96 -1.05
C ASN A 242 16.56 -9.39 -0.56
N THR A 243 17.64 -10.00 -0.08
CA THR A 243 17.65 -11.37 0.41
C THR A 243 17.75 -11.36 1.92
N ARG A 244 16.80 -11.99 2.60
CA ARG A 244 16.73 -12.05 4.06
C ARG A 244 16.55 -13.48 4.55
N ALA A 245 17.19 -13.80 5.67
CA ALA A 245 16.96 -15.05 6.37
C ALA A 245 15.56 -15.02 7.01
N THR A 246 14.71 -15.95 6.58
CA THR A 246 13.38 -16.19 7.13
C THR A 246 13.40 -17.51 7.87
N LYS A 247 12.83 -17.52 9.07
CA LYS A 247 12.69 -18.74 9.87
C LYS A 247 11.45 -19.50 9.42
N ASP A 248 11.64 -20.72 8.97
CA ASP A 248 10.55 -21.59 8.56
C ASP A 248 9.86 -22.23 9.80
N LYS A 249 8.73 -22.91 9.58
CA LYS A 249 7.90 -23.58 10.59
C LYS A 249 8.71 -24.60 11.40
N ASP A 250 9.73 -25.19 10.78
CA ASP A 250 10.65 -26.18 11.38
C ASP A 250 11.79 -25.55 12.19
N GLY A 251 11.84 -24.21 12.26
CA GLY A 251 12.88 -23.47 12.98
C GLY A 251 14.20 -23.34 12.23
N MET A 252 14.32 -23.96 11.06
CA MET A 252 15.44 -23.79 10.12
C MET A 252 15.41 -22.41 9.46
N LEU A 253 16.58 -21.80 9.30
CA LEU A 253 16.73 -20.54 8.58
C LEU A 253 16.89 -20.83 7.09
N HIS A 254 15.98 -20.30 6.28
CA HIS A 254 16.08 -20.33 4.83
C HIS A 254 16.18 -18.91 4.28
N SER A 255 16.85 -18.77 3.15
CA SER A 255 17.07 -17.47 2.50
C SER A 255 15.90 -17.16 1.58
N THR A 256 15.12 -16.13 1.89
CA THR A 256 14.02 -15.64 1.05
C THR A 256 14.45 -14.36 0.34
N THR A 257 14.27 -14.33 -0.97
CA THR A 257 14.61 -13.17 -1.80
C THR A 257 13.33 -12.44 -2.20
N PHE A 258 13.30 -11.14 -1.93
CA PHE A 258 12.26 -10.22 -2.36
C PHE A 258 12.81 -9.42 -3.54
N GLU A 259 12.04 -9.38 -4.63
CA GLU A 259 12.41 -8.64 -5.84
C GLU A 259 11.27 -7.70 -6.24
N VAL A 260 11.65 -6.47 -6.54
CA VAL A 260 10.75 -5.42 -7.02
C VAL A 260 11.28 -4.91 -8.34
N ILE A 261 10.50 -5.03 -9.42
CA ILE A 261 10.86 -4.60 -10.77
C ILE A 261 9.97 -3.43 -11.15
N ALA A 262 10.58 -2.25 -11.34
CA ALA A 262 9.83 -1.06 -11.69
C ALA A 262 10.70 0.02 -12.34
N LYS A 263 10.08 0.75 -13.28
CA LYS A 263 10.62 2.03 -13.76
C LYS A 263 10.16 3.14 -12.84
N LEU A 264 11.07 3.65 -12.02
CA LEU A 264 10.73 4.61 -10.98
C LEU A 264 10.41 5.99 -11.57
N CYS A 265 9.16 6.44 -11.37
CA CYS A 265 8.73 7.83 -11.54
C CYS A 265 8.38 8.40 -10.16
N LEU A 266 9.33 9.03 -9.49
CA LEU A 266 9.18 9.50 -8.12
C LEU A 266 8.96 11.01 -8.06
N ILE A 267 7.98 11.45 -7.28
CA ILE A 267 7.93 12.83 -6.75
C ILE A 267 7.86 12.74 -5.25
N ALA A 268 8.93 13.17 -4.59
CA ALA A 268 8.99 13.13 -3.13
C ALA A 268 9.42 14.46 -2.55
N CYS A 269 8.84 14.81 -1.40
CA CYS A 269 9.24 15.96 -0.62
C CYS A 269 10.11 15.50 0.54
N ALA A 270 11.23 16.18 0.75
CA ALA A 270 12.16 15.88 1.82
C ALA A 270 12.64 17.15 2.50
N TYR A 271 13.00 17.01 3.77
CA TYR A 271 13.71 18.04 4.52
C TYR A 271 15.22 17.87 4.28
N SER A 272 15.84 18.80 3.54
CA SER A 272 17.29 18.77 3.38
C SER A 272 17.96 19.21 4.68
N ASP A 273 18.70 18.31 5.31
CA ASP A 273 19.76 18.69 6.24
C ASP A 273 21.07 18.87 5.44
N LYS A 274 21.88 19.87 5.78
CA LYS A 274 23.01 20.37 4.96
C LYS A 274 24.08 19.32 4.62
N ASN A 275 24.06 18.16 5.28
CA ASN A 275 25.13 17.17 5.22
C ASN A 275 24.97 16.12 4.11
N LEU A 276 23.85 16.08 3.39
CA LEU A 276 23.60 15.05 2.35
C LEU A 276 23.60 15.58 0.90
N GLU A 277 23.89 16.87 0.69
CA GLU A 277 23.96 17.48 -0.66
C GLU A 277 25.06 16.86 -1.54
N GLU A 278 26.01 16.10 -0.97
CA GLU A 278 27.13 15.46 -1.68
C GLU A 278 26.81 14.10 -2.30
N LEU A 279 25.63 13.51 -2.06
CA LEU A 279 25.27 12.25 -2.72
C LEU A 279 24.86 12.55 -4.17
N GLY A 280 25.71 12.15 -5.12
CA GLY A 280 25.42 12.15 -6.56
C GLY A 280 24.31 11.17 -6.92
N LEU A 281 23.07 11.51 -6.56
CA LEU A 281 21.89 10.70 -6.80
C LEU A 281 21.32 10.99 -8.20
N PRO A 282 20.67 10.02 -8.84
CA PRO A 282 20.07 10.17 -10.17
C PRO A 282 18.76 10.98 -10.16
N PHE A 283 18.51 11.78 -9.12
CA PHE A 283 17.28 12.55 -8.95
C PHE A 283 17.49 14.02 -9.33
N LEU A 284 16.47 14.63 -9.93
CA LEU A 284 16.44 16.09 -10.04
C LEU A 284 16.03 16.67 -8.68
N CYS A 285 16.91 17.42 -8.04
CA CYS A 285 16.58 18.14 -6.80
C CYS A 285 15.98 19.52 -7.14
N LEU A 286 14.78 19.80 -6.64
CA LEU A 286 14.14 21.11 -6.73
C LEU A 286 14.01 21.73 -5.35
N HIS A 287 14.36 23.00 -5.23
CA HIS A 287 14.18 23.75 -3.99
C HIS A 287 12.84 24.48 -4.03
N LEU A 288 11.90 24.09 -3.17
CA LEU A 288 10.61 24.78 -3.05
C LEU A 288 10.74 25.95 -2.05
N ASN A 289 10.20 27.10 -2.41
CA ASN A 289 10.17 28.31 -1.60
C ASN A 289 11.51 28.66 -0.93
N HIS A 290 12.58 28.62 -1.71
CA HIS A 290 13.71 29.51 -1.49
C HIS A 290 13.41 30.81 -2.25
N SER A 291 12.75 31.77 -1.58
CA SER A 291 12.98 33.15 -1.98
C SER A 291 14.49 33.40 -1.87
N PRO A 292 15.15 33.93 -2.91
CA PRO A 292 16.48 34.52 -2.73
C PRO A 292 16.44 35.65 -1.70
#